data_AF-A0A840AZI8-F1
#
_entry.id   AF-A0A840AZI8-F1
#
_cell.length_a   1.000
_cell.length_b   1.000
_cell.length_c   1.000
_cell.angle_alpha   90.00
_cell.angle_beta   90.00
_cell.angle_gamma   90.00
#
_symmetry.space_group_name_H-M   'P 1'
#
loop_
_entity.id
_entity.type
_entity.pdbx_description
1 polymer ?
#
loop_
_entity_poly.entity_id
_entity_poly.type
_entity_poly.pdbx_seq_one_letter_code
_entity_poly.pdbx_strand_id
1 'polypeptide(L)'
;MKKLEGLGKLLKAAGVKPAGAEAMVRDHIDEIQADARHHHAELIASVKALKEELVELQHNHASSVSEIRMATDLMRREIEMRSLAFGRTLRLAKFVLIIVVALQIILLVGLHTTTGSSLLDLGGFIPASNDVQARAPASVPAPAPTSSPQGAAAK
;
A
#
# COMPACT_ATOMS: atom_id res chain seq x y z
N MET A 1 11.97 -62.84 -36.45
CA MET A 1 11.99 -64.14 -37.16
C MET A 1 10.59 -64.76 -37.25
N LYS A 2 10.16 -65.66 -36.35
CA LYS A 2 8.94 -66.51 -36.50
C LYS A 2 7.63 -65.83 -36.94
N LYS A 3 7.36 -64.57 -36.58
CA LYS A 3 6.17 -63.82 -37.05
C LYS A 3 6.21 -63.46 -38.55
N LEU A 4 7.40 -63.18 -39.10
CA LEU A 4 7.55 -62.83 -40.53
C LEU A 4 7.37 -64.06 -41.42
N GLU A 5 7.86 -65.24 -41.02
CA GLU A 5 7.65 -66.51 -41.74
C GLU A 5 6.15 -66.87 -41.91
N GLY A 6 5.30 -66.47 -40.94
CA GLY A 6 3.85 -66.60 -41.08
C GLY A 6 3.27 -65.66 -42.13
N LEU A 7 3.82 -64.44 -42.22
CA LEU A 7 3.46 -63.42 -43.19
C LEU A 7 3.86 -63.83 -44.62
N GLY A 8 5.05 -64.41 -44.82
CA GLY A 8 5.47 -64.96 -46.12
C GLY A 8 4.57 -66.09 -46.64
N LYS A 9 4.04 -66.94 -45.75
CA LYS A 9 3.07 -67.98 -46.13
C LYS A 9 1.75 -67.38 -46.62
N LEU A 10 1.27 -66.31 -45.97
CA LEU A 10 0.07 -65.57 -46.38
C LEU A 10 0.29 -64.81 -47.70
N LEU A 11 1.43 -64.13 -47.84
CA LEU A 11 1.83 -63.41 -49.07
C LEU A 11 1.95 -64.37 -50.27
N LYS A 12 2.54 -65.55 -50.07
CA LYS A 12 2.62 -66.60 -51.09
C LYS A 12 1.24 -67.13 -51.49
N ALA A 13 0.30 -67.25 -50.55
CA ALA A 13 -1.09 -67.62 -50.84
C ALA A 13 -1.84 -66.52 -51.61
N ALA A 14 -1.46 -65.24 -51.43
CA ALA A 14 -1.97 -64.11 -52.19
C ALA A 14 -1.26 -63.88 -53.55
N GLY A 15 -0.38 -64.80 -53.99
CA GLY A 15 0.35 -64.70 -55.27
C GLY A 15 1.55 -63.74 -55.26
N VAL A 16 1.88 -63.12 -54.13
CA VAL A 16 3.01 -62.20 -53.99
C VAL A 16 4.30 -62.97 -53.72
N LYS A 17 5.43 -62.55 -54.32
CA LYS A 17 6.75 -63.15 -54.09
C LYS A 17 7.18 -62.89 -52.63
N PRO A 18 7.19 -63.89 -51.73
CA PRO A 18 7.25 -63.63 -50.29
C PRO A 18 8.59 -63.02 -49.86
N ALA A 19 9.71 -63.43 -50.45
CA ALA A 19 11.04 -62.92 -50.10
C ALA A 19 11.20 -61.41 -50.32
N GLY A 20 10.56 -60.83 -51.34
CA GLY A 20 10.62 -59.38 -51.60
C GLY A 20 9.76 -58.59 -50.61
N ALA A 21 8.54 -59.05 -50.36
CA ALA A 21 7.63 -58.41 -49.41
C ALA A 21 8.11 -58.55 -47.95
N GLU A 22 8.71 -59.69 -47.56
CA GLU A 22 9.32 -59.86 -46.23
C GLU A 22 10.55 -58.96 -46.02
N ALA A 23 11.33 -58.68 -47.08
CA ALA A 23 12.45 -57.74 -47.01
C ALA A 23 11.94 -56.31 -46.81
N MET A 24 11.01 -55.84 -47.65
CA MET A 24 10.41 -54.51 -47.52
C MET A 24 9.75 -54.28 -46.14
N VAL A 25 9.03 -55.28 -45.61
CA VAL A 25 8.43 -55.19 -44.27
C VAL A 25 9.49 -55.15 -43.17
N ARG A 26 10.65 -55.80 -43.36
CA ARG A 26 11.76 -55.73 -42.40
C ARG A 26 12.41 -54.36 -42.43
N ASP A 27 12.75 -53.85 -43.60
CA ASP A 27 13.39 -52.54 -43.77
C ASP A 27 12.52 -51.45 -43.14
N HIS A 28 11.19 -51.49 -43.35
CA HIS A 28 10.26 -50.52 -42.76
C HIS A 28 10.06 -50.71 -41.24
N ILE A 29 10.18 -51.93 -40.71
CA ILE A 29 10.20 -52.16 -39.25
C ILE A 29 11.48 -51.59 -38.62
N ASP A 30 12.62 -51.76 -39.29
CA ASP A 30 13.91 -51.26 -38.82
C ASP A 30 13.97 -49.72 -38.88
N GLU A 31 13.38 -49.10 -39.91
CA GLU A 31 13.13 -47.65 -40.04
C GLU A 31 12.26 -47.12 -38.90
N ILE A 32 11.06 -47.69 -38.70
CA ILE A 32 10.15 -47.33 -37.59
C ILE A 32 10.85 -47.51 -36.23
N GLN A 33 11.68 -48.54 -36.07
CA GLN A 33 12.42 -48.77 -34.84
C GLN A 33 13.56 -47.76 -34.62
N ALA A 34 14.17 -47.25 -35.70
CA ALA A 34 15.17 -46.18 -35.62
C ALA A 34 14.53 -44.86 -35.19
N ASP A 35 13.43 -44.45 -35.84
CA ASP A 35 12.68 -43.24 -35.49
C ASP A 35 12.13 -43.29 -34.06
N ALA A 36 11.54 -44.42 -33.66
CA ALA A 36 11.05 -44.61 -32.30
C ALA A 36 12.17 -44.50 -31.24
N ARG A 37 13.39 -44.98 -31.54
CA ARG A 37 14.55 -44.80 -30.65
C ARG A 37 15.03 -43.35 -30.64
N HIS A 38 15.01 -42.67 -31.79
CA HIS A 38 15.42 -41.27 -31.90
C HIS A 38 14.50 -40.37 -31.06
N HIS A 39 13.19 -40.43 -31.29
CA HIS A 39 12.22 -39.67 -30.50
C HIS A 39 12.23 -40.04 -29.01
N HIS A 40 12.49 -41.29 -28.65
CA HIS A 40 12.65 -41.66 -27.24
C HIS A 40 13.88 -41.01 -26.61
N ALA A 41 15.00 -40.88 -27.34
CA ALA A 41 16.18 -40.18 -26.88
C ALA A 41 15.94 -38.66 -26.75
N GLU A 42 15.26 -38.03 -27.71
CA GLU A 42 14.84 -36.62 -27.64
C GLU A 42 13.92 -36.35 -26.44
N LEU A 43 12.98 -37.27 -26.17
CA LEU A 43 12.05 -37.16 -25.05
C LEU A 43 12.77 -37.34 -23.71
N ILE A 44 13.76 -38.23 -23.61
CA ILE A 44 14.62 -38.34 -22.42
C ILE A 44 15.46 -37.06 -22.23
N ALA A 45 16.03 -36.50 -23.30
CA ALA A 45 16.84 -35.30 -23.23
C ALA A 45 16.03 -34.07 -22.78
N SER A 46 14.83 -33.88 -23.34
CA SER A 46 13.92 -32.79 -22.95
C SER A 46 13.38 -32.95 -21.52
N VAL A 47 13.03 -34.17 -21.09
CA VAL A 47 12.65 -34.44 -19.68
C VAL A 47 13.82 -34.15 -18.72
N LYS A 48 15.06 -34.43 -19.11
CA LYS A 48 16.25 -34.11 -18.30
C LYS A 48 16.46 -32.59 -18.21
N ALA A 49 16.38 -31.87 -19.32
CA ALA A 49 16.49 -30.40 -19.33
C ALA A 49 15.41 -29.74 -18.46
N LEU A 50 14.14 -30.14 -18.63
CA LEU A 50 13.02 -29.62 -17.85
C LEU A 50 13.15 -29.90 -16.35
N LYS A 51 13.78 -31.02 -15.97
CA LYS A 51 14.12 -31.32 -14.57
C LYS A 51 15.20 -30.40 -14.02
N GLU A 52 16.21 -30.08 -14.83
CA GLU A 52 17.30 -29.16 -14.45
C GLU A 52 16.74 -27.74 -14.26
N GLU A 53 15.93 -27.24 -15.20
CA GLU A 53 15.20 -25.97 -15.10
C GLU A 53 14.29 -25.91 -13.86
N LEU A 54 13.56 -26.98 -13.54
CA LEU A 54 12.69 -27.03 -12.37
C LEU A 54 13.45 -26.94 -11.05
N VAL A 55 14.62 -27.58 -10.96
CA VAL A 55 15.50 -27.49 -9.77
C VAL A 55 16.08 -26.08 -9.62
N GLU A 56 16.51 -25.47 -10.72
CA GLU A 56 16.97 -24.08 -10.72
C GLU A 56 15.84 -23.11 -10.31
N LEU A 57 14.65 -23.26 -10.88
CA LEU A 57 13.48 -22.44 -10.54
C LEU A 57 13.08 -22.61 -9.06
N GLN A 58 13.13 -23.84 -8.53
CA GLN A 58 12.88 -24.11 -7.11
C GLN A 58 13.92 -23.42 -6.22
N HIS A 59 15.20 -23.44 -6.60
CA HIS A 59 16.26 -22.76 -5.88
C HIS A 59 16.10 -21.23 -5.90
N ASN A 60 15.85 -20.66 -7.09
CA ASN A 60 15.62 -19.24 -7.28
C ASN A 60 14.38 -18.75 -6.51
N HIS A 61 13.30 -19.54 -6.49
CA HIS A 61 12.11 -19.25 -5.68
C HIS A 61 12.43 -19.27 -4.18
N ALA A 62 13.20 -20.25 -3.70
CA ALA A 62 13.63 -20.31 -2.30
C ALA A 62 14.51 -19.10 -1.90
N SER A 63 15.42 -18.66 -2.78
CA SER A 63 16.21 -17.43 -2.57
C SER A 63 15.31 -16.20 -2.49
N SER A 64 14.43 -16.01 -3.48
CA SER A 64 13.52 -14.87 -3.53
C SER A 64 12.60 -14.80 -2.30
N VAL A 65 12.07 -15.93 -1.83
CA VAL A 65 11.27 -15.98 -0.59
C VAL A 65 12.11 -15.64 0.64
N SER A 66 13.39 -16.04 0.68
CA SER A 66 14.32 -15.66 1.76
C SER A 66 14.61 -14.16 1.77
N GLU A 67 14.89 -13.58 0.60
CA GLU A 67 15.12 -12.14 0.42
C GLU A 67 13.89 -11.31 0.82
N ILE A 68 12.69 -11.71 0.39
CA ILE A 68 11.42 -11.06 0.76
C ILE A 68 11.20 -11.11 2.27
N ARG A 69 11.48 -12.25 2.93
CA ARG A 69 11.40 -12.37 4.40
C ARG A 69 12.39 -11.43 5.08
N MET A 70 13.65 -11.42 4.66
CA MET A 70 14.67 -10.53 5.21
C MET A 70 14.30 -9.05 5.04
N ALA A 71 13.82 -8.65 3.86
CA ALA A 71 13.36 -7.29 3.59
C ALA A 71 12.15 -6.92 4.47
N THR A 72 11.20 -7.85 4.66
CA THR A 72 10.03 -7.66 5.53
C THR A 72 10.43 -7.49 7.00
N ASP A 73 11.38 -8.30 7.48
CA ASP A 73 11.89 -8.20 8.86
C ASP A 73 12.66 -6.90 9.09
N LEU A 74 13.44 -6.43 8.10
CA LEU A 74 14.10 -5.13 8.14
C LEU A 74 13.08 -3.97 8.19
N MET A 75 12.05 -4.00 7.33
CA MET A 75 10.98 -2.99 7.36
C MET A 75 10.21 -3.00 8.67
N ARG A 76 9.91 -4.19 9.24
CA ARG A 76 9.27 -4.34 10.54
C ARG A 76 10.09 -3.67 11.65
N ARG A 77 11.40 -3.97 11.73
CA ARG A 77 12.31 -3.37 12.72
C ARG A 77 12.41 -1.85 12.55
N GLU A 78 12.48 -1.35 11.33
CA GLU A 78 12.51 0.09 11.04
C GLU A 78 11.21 0.78 11.51
N ILE A 79 10.04 0.17 11.26
CA ILE A 79 8.75 0.67 11.75
C ILE A 79 8.70 0.65 13.28
N GLU A 80 9.14 -0.43 13.93
CA GLU A 80 9.20 -0.55 15.38
C GLU A 80 10.09 0.56 16.00
N MET A 81 11.31 0.76 15.48
CA MET A 81 12.22 1.82 15.92
C MET A 81 11.62 3.23 15.74
N ARG A 82 11.04 3.52 14.56
CA ARG A 82 10.37 4.81 14.30
C ARG A 82 9.16 5.03 15.19
N SER A 83 8.38 3.99 15.46
CA SER A 83 7.18 4.08 16.30
C SER A 83 7.53 4.41 17.77
N LEU A 84 8.60 3.82 18.31
CA LEU A 84 9.10 4.10 19.65
C LEU A 84 9.63 5.54 19.77
N ALA A 85 10.39 6.00 18.77
CA ALA A 85 10.85 7.38 18.71
C ALA A 85 9.68 8.38 18.65
N PHE A 86 8.70 8.14 17.77
CA PHE A 86 7.51 8.97 17.62
C PHE A 86 6.62 8.98 18.88
N GLY A 87 6.44 7.83 19.54
CA GLY A 87 5.71 7.76 20.80
C GLY A 87 6.35 8.60 21.91
N ARG A 88 7.69 8.62 21.97
CA ARG A 88 8.44 9.41 22.95
C ARG A 88 8.37 10.91 22.66
N THR A 89 8.54 11.33 21.40
CA THR A 89 8.41 12.75 21.02
C THR A 89 6.99 13.25 21.19
N LEU A 90 5.97 12.46 20.83
CA LEU A 90 4.57 12.81 21.03
C LEU A 90 4.20 12.97 22.52
N ARG A 91 4.75 12.13 23.41
CA ARG A 91 4.56 12.27 24.86
C ARG A 91 5.16 13.56 25.41
N LEU A 92 6.35 13.94 24.93
CA LEU A 92 7.00 15.19 25.32
C LEU A 92 6.24 16.41 24.76
N ALA A 93 5.83 16.38 23.50
CA ALA A 93 5.03 17.43 22.88
C ALA A 93 3.69 17.66 23.60
N LYS A 94 3.00 16.57 24.00
CA LYS A 94 1.79 16.66 24.85
C LYS A 94 2.06 17.33 26.20
N PHE A 95 3.18 17.01 26.85
CA PHE A 95 3.55 17.63 28.13
C PHE A 95 3.86 19.13 27.99
N VAL A 96 4.60 19.51 26.95
CA VAL A 96 4.88 20.92 26.62
C VAL A 96 3.58 21.69 26.33
N LEU A 97 2.65 21.10 25.56
CA LEU A 97 1.35 21.71 25.27
C LEU A 97 0.56 22.00 26.56
N ILE A 98 0.52 21.05 27.50
CA ILE A 98 -0.15 21.21 28.80
C ILE A 98 0.45 22.39 29.59
N ILE A 99 1.78 22.52 29.61
CA ILE A 99 2.46 23.64 30.27
C ILE A 99 2.09 24.98 29.61
N VAL A 100 2.11 25.06 28.28
CA VAL A 100 1.76 26.29 27.54
C VAL A 100 0.31 26.70 27.83
N VAL A 101 -0.63 25.76 27.81
CA VAL A 101 -2.05 26.03 28.11
C VAL A 101 -2.22 26.45 29.57
N ALA A 102 -1.53 25.80 30.52
CA ALA A 102 -1.58 26.19 31.93
C ALA A 102 -1.04 27.62 32.15
N LEU A 103 0.08 27.98 31.52
CA LEU A 103 0.64 29.33 31.56
C LEU A 103 -0.32 30.36 30.95
N GLN A 104 -0.97 30.05 29.82
CA GLN A 104 -2.00 30.93 29.23
C GLN A 104 -3.18 31.15 30.17
N ILE A 105 -3.66 30.11 30.86
CA ILE A 105 -4.75 30.23 31.85
C ILE A 105 -4.30 31.09 33.04
N ILE A 106 -3.09 30.87 33.57
CA ILE A 106 -2.54 31.66 34.69
C ILE A 106 -2.42 33.14 34.31
N LEU A 107 -1.91 33.45 33.12
CA LEU A 107 -1.80 34.82 32.62
C LEU A 107 -3.19 35.46 32.43
N LEU A 108 -4.16 34.73 31.87
CA LEU A 108 -5.52 35.21 31.67
C LEU A 108 -6.25 35.49 33.00
N VAL A 109 -6.12 34.58 33.97
CA VAL A 109 -6.67 34.76 35.32
C VAL A 109 -5.97 35.91 36.04
N GLY A 110 -4.64 36.00 35.97
CA GLY A 110 -3.86 37.11 36.52
C GLY A 110 -4.35 38.45 36.00
N LEU A 111 -4.46 38.58 34.67
CA LEU A 111 -4.97 39.80 34.02
C LEU A 111 -6.41 40.13 34.44
N HIS A 112 -7.28 39.13 34.56
CA HIS A 112 -8.64 39.32 35.10
C HIS A 112 -8.62 39.79 36.55
N THR A 113 -7.76 39.25 37.41
CA THR A 113 -7.67 39.68 38.82
C THR A 113 -7.12 41.10 38.96
N THR A 114 -6.10 41.50 38.20
CA THR A 114 -5.55 42.87 38.25
C THR A 114 -6.51 43.91 37.66
N THR A 115 -7.27 43.54 36.64
CA THR A 115 -8.27 44.44 36.04
C THR A 115 -9.53 44.51 36.91
N GLY A 116 -9.96 43.40 37.50
CA GLY A 116 -11.10 43.33 38.42
C GLY A 116 -10.86 44.00 39.77
N SER A 117 -9.64 43.89 40.33
CA SER A 117 -9.27 44.60 41.57
C SER A 117 -9.28 46.12 41.36
N SER A 118 -8.78 46.58 40.21
CA SER A 118 -8.77 48.01 39.84
C SER A 118 -10.16 48.57 39.57
N LEU A 119 -11.16 47.72 39.27
CA LEU A 119 -12.55 48.12 39.04
C LEU A 119 -13.37 48.19 40.34
N LEU A 120 -13.05 47.35 41.33
CA LEU A 120 -13.77 47.30 42.62
C LEU A 120 -13.37 48.39 43.61
N ASP A 121 -12.19 48.99 43.45
CA ASP A 121 -11.71 50.09 44.32
C ASP A 121 -12.27 51.48 43.91
N LEU A 122 -13.11 51.54 42.86
CA LEU A 122 -13.72 52.77 42.35
C LEU A 122 -15.16 53.01 42.87
N GLY A 123 -15.55 52.36 43.97
CA GLY A 123 -16.88 52.49 44.59
C GLY A 123 -16.97 53.45 45.78
N GLY A 124 -15.85 54.09 46.17
CA GLY A 124 -15.67 54.66 47.53
C GLY A 124 -15.96 56.15 47.74
N PHE A 125 -16.31 56.94 46.73
CA PHE A 125 -16.46 58.40 46.89
C PHE A 125 -17.74 58.99 46.25
N ILE A 126 -18.72 59.30 47.10
CA ILE A 126 -19.75 60.32 46.85
C ILE A 126 -19.65 61.36 47.98
N PRO A 127 -19.39 62.62 47.64
CA PRO A 127 -20.31 63.71 47.98
C PRO A 127 -20.67 64.51 46.71
N ALA A 128 -21.94 64.68 46.37
CA ALA A 128 -22.89 65.63 46.97
C ALA A 128 -22.58 67.12 46.64
N SER A 129 -23.27 67.59 45.59
CA SER A 129 -23.81 68.94 45.36
C SER A 129 -22.93 70.19 45.55
N ASN A 130 -22.78 70.99 44.48
CA ASN A 130 -23.58 72.23 44.32
C ASN A 130 -23.37 72.93 42.95
N ASP A 131 -24.38 73.71 42.59
CA ASP A 131 -24.64 74.40 41.32
C ASP A 131 -23.54 75.31 40.76
N VAL A 132 -23.42 75.34 39.41
CA VAL A 132 -23.60 76.59 38.63
C VAL A 132 -24.29 76.27 37.30
N GLN A 133 -25.37 77.02 37.02
CA GLN A 133 -26.20 76.95 35.82
C GLN A 133 -25.76 77.96 34.75
N ALA A 134 -25.55 77.55 33.49
CA ALA A 134 -25.63 78.47 32.34
C ALA A 134 -25.84 77.78 30.97
N ARG A 135 -27.06 77.94 30.43
CA ARG A 135 -27.40 78.08 28.99
C ARG A 135 -27.33 76.87 28.03
N ALA A 136 -28.49 76.24 27.83
CA ALA A 136 -28.95 75.68 26.55
C ALA A 136 -29.86 76.73 25.83
N PRO A 137 -30.52 76.46 24.67
CA PRO A 137 -30.48 75.28 23.80
C PRO A 137 -30.38 75.56 22.27
N ALA A 138 -30.23 74.50 21.47
CA ALA A 138 -30.79 74.38 20.11
C ALA A 138 -31.05 72.89 19.80
N SER A 139 -32.06 72.57 18.98
CA SER A 139 -32.86 71.35 19.16
C SER A 139 -33.17 70.54 17.89
N VAL A 140 -32.95 69.20 17.96
CA VAL A 140 -33.85 68.11 17.44
C VAL A 140 -33.91 67.92 15.89
N PRO A 141 -34.28 66.74 15.30
CA PRO A 141 -34.38 65.33 15.74
C PRO A 141 -33.52 64.32 14.91
N ALA A 142 -33.58 63.01 15.24
CA ALA A 142 -33.17 61.90 14.37
C ALA A 142 -34.34 61.35 13.52
N PRO A 143 -34.09 60.85 12.29
CA PRO A 143 -34.27 59.41 11.94
C PRO A 143 -33.22 58.92 10.89
N ALA A 144 -33.11 57.68 10.38
CA ALA A 144 -33.58 56.31 10.69
C ALA A 144 -32.66 55.28 9.94
N PRO A 145 -32.68 53.96 10.23
CA PRO A 145 -31.76 52.99 9.60
C PRO A 145 -32.27 52.37 8.28
N THR A 146 -31.35 52.10 7.35
CA THR A 146 -31.55 51.30 6.11
C THR A 146 -30.29 50.45 5.87
N SER A 147 -30.33 49.13 6.10
CA SER A 147 -30.81 48.04 5.24
C SER A 147 -29.67 47.31 4.49
N SER A 148 -29.47 46.04 4.85
CA SER A 148 -28.77 44.97 4.08
C SER A 148 -29.47 44.75 2.70
N PRO A 149 -28.97 43.95 1.70
CA PRO A 149 -28.05 42.80 1.88
C PRO A 149 -27.10 42.41 0.71
N GLN A 150 -26.37 41.30 0.96
CA GLN A 150 -26.10 40.18 0.02
C GLN A 150 -25.07 40.33 -1.14
N GLY A 151 -24.41 39.19 -1.43
CA GLY A 151 -24.00 38.85 -2.80
C GLY A 151 -22.50 38.66 -3.00
N ALA A 152 -22.08 37.41 -3.26
CA ALA A 152 -20.70 37.10 -3.66
C ALA A 152 -20.48 37.28 -5.17
N ALA A 153 -19.22 37.43 -5.57
CA ALA A 153 -18.75 36.98 -6.87
C ALA A 153 -17.30 36.48 -6.74
N ALA A 154 -17.11 35.17 -6.88
CA ALA A 154 -15.79 34.58 -7.12
C ALA A 154 -15.57 34.44 -8.63
N LYS A 155 -14.36 34.79 -9.09
CA LYS A 155 -13.73 34.20 -10.27
C LYS A 155 -12.22 34.45 -10.25
#